data_AF-A0A3S4VDN9-F1
#
_entry.id   AF-A0A3S4VDN9-F1
#
_cell.length_a   1.000
_cell.length_b   1.000
_cell.length_c   1.000
_cell.angle_alpha   90.00
_cell.angle_beta   90.00
_cell.angle_gamma   90.00
#
_symmetry.space_group_name_H-M   'P 1'
#
loop_
_entity.id
_entity.type
_entity.pdbx_description
1 polymer ?
#
loop_
_entity_poly.entity_id
_entity_poly.type
_entity_poly.pdbx_seq_one_letter_code
_entity_poly.pdbx_strand_id
1 'polypeptide(L)'
;MTANISPAGLNFSMESVNAVVQGAVSFDSPTNSESATENTAYTLYASLRDAKRGIEVGITLPNIAGLEAGRTDVYYQDHKVGILSALTIAENNEDILTGTLLIDPNQANLLKTNTHIVFRSKKPSLADLSDPQRFFRSDYFEIIPGDGTEKLQFNVIKENELLLKAPNTLVITLTAPESYSVSEGQSVYYNNIAIGEIVKQKLM
;
A
#
# COMPACT_ATOMS: atom_id res chain seq x y z
N MET A 1 22.75 -15.69 3.88
CA MET A 1 22.86 -15.63 2.40
C MET A 1 21.56 -15.07 1.88
N THR A 2 21.61 -13.94 1.18
CA THR A 2 20.44 -13.39 0.49
C THR A 2 20.73 -13.36 -1.00
N ALA A 3 19.81 -13.89 -1.80
CA ALA A 3 19.87 -13.85 -3.25
C ALA A 3 18.71 -12.99 -3.72
N ASN A 4 19.02 -11.87 -4.37
CA ASN A 4 18.02 -10.99 -4.93
C ASN A 4 18.16 -11.00 -6.45
N ILE A 5 17.04 -11.25 -7.14
CA ILE A 5 16.96 -11.26 -8.59
C ILE A 5 16.39 -9.90 -9.02
N SER A 6 17.10 -9.19 -9.88
CA SER A 6 16.64 -7.91 -10.44
C SER A 6 16.79 -7.90 -11.96
N PRO A 7 16.10 -7.01 -12.70
CA PRO A 7 16.29 -6.85 -14.14
C PRO A 7 17.73 -6.50 -14.55
N ALA A 8 18.55 -5.99 -13.62
CA ALA A 8 19.97 -5.69 -13.81
C ALA A 8 20.90 -6.90 -13.56
N GLY A 9 20.36 -8.04 -13.13
CA GLY A 9 21.11 -9.27 -12.85
C GLY A 9 20.87 -9.85 -11.46
N LEU A 10 21.64 -10.90 -11.16
CA LEU A 10 21.64 -11.62 -9.89
C LEU A 10 22.68 -11.00 -8.95
N ASN A 11 22.24 -10.54 -7.77
CA ASN A 11 23.16 -10.06 -6.73
C ASN A 11 23.20 -11.06 -5.56
N PHE A 12 24.41 -11.49 -5.20
CA PHE A 12 24.69 -12.43 -4.12
C PHE A 12 25.52 -11.73 -3.03
N SER A 13 24.94 -11.57 -1.84
CA SER A 13 25.65 -11.09 -0.65
C SER A 13 25.82 -12.22 0.37
N MET A 14 27.07 -12.50 0.73
CA MET A 14 27.45 -13.46 1.78
C MET A 14 28.22 -12.73 2.89
N GLU A 15 27.50 -12.32 3.94
CA GLU A 15 28.08 -11.57 5.06
C GLU A 15 28.72 -12.48 6.13
N SER A 16 28.28 -13.75 6.23
CA SER A 16 28.91 -14.74 7.11
C SER A 16 28.62 -16.17 6.64
N VAL A 17 29.68 -16.92 6.33
CA VAL A 17 29.60 -18.35 5.96
C VAL A 17 29.10 -19.20 7.14
N ASN A 18 29.40 -18.81 8.38
CA ASN A 18 28.97 -19.54 9.58
C ASN A 18 27.46 -19.43 9.83
N ALA A 19 26.88 -18.24 9.56
CA ALA A 19 25.44 -18.00 9.67
C ALA A 19 24.60 -18.84 8.69
N VAL A 20 25.20 -19.27 7.57
CA VAL A 20 24.54 -20.14 6.58
C VAL A 20 24.42 -21.58 7.08
N VAL A 21 25.36 -22.04 7.90
CA VAL A 21 25.41 -23.44 8.38
C VAL A 21 24.60 -23.64 9.65
N GLN A 22 24.54 -22.64 10.54
CA GLN A 22 23.92 -22.78 11.86
C GLN A 22 22.73 -21.84 12.12
N GLY A 23 22.44 -20.93 11.18
CA GLY A 23 21.52 -19.82 11.41
C GLY A 23 22.17 -18.68 12.20
N ALA A 24 21.54 -17.50 12.20
CA ALA A 24 21.98 -16.35 12.97
C ALA A 24 20.78 -15.53 13.44
N VAL A 25 20.96 -14.81 14.55
CA VAL A 25 20.02 -13.80 15.05
C VAL A 25 20.72 -12.45 14.98
N SER A 26 20.04 -11.45 14.43
CA SER A 26 20.46 -10.06 14.42
C SER A 26 19.47 -9.21 15.21
N PHE A 27 19.95 -8.19 15.89
CA PHE A 27 19.12 -7.24 16.64
C PHE A 27 19.61 -5.81 16.39
N ASP A 28 18.76 -4.83 16.73
CA ASP A 28 19.06 -3.41 16.61
C ASP A 28 18.79 -2.68 17.93
N SER A 29 19.67 -1.73 18.26
CA SER A 29 19.67 -0.96 19.51
C SER A 29 19.38 0.51 19.21
N PRO A 30 18.11 0.96 19.28
CA PRO A 30 17.75 2.33 18.97
C PRO A 30 18.29 3.28 20.05
N THR A 31 18.55 4.53 19.68
CA THR A 31 19.16 5.53 20.56
C THR A 31 18.27 5.98 21.73
N ASN A 32 16.96 5.67 21.69
CA ASN A 32 15.98 6.09 22.69
C ASN A 32 15.25 4.91 23.37
N SER A 33 15.93 3.77 23.56
CA SER A 33 15.38 2.64 24.34
C SER A 33 16.01 2.53 25.72
N GLU A 34 15.22 2.14 26.70
CA GLU A 34 15.74 1.68 27.99
C GLU A 34 16.62 0.44 27.81
N SER A 35 17.64 0.30 28.66
CA SER A 35 18.51 -0.88 28.66
C SER A 35 17.75 -2.09 29.18
N ALA A 36 17.85 -3.21 28.47
CA ALA A 36 17.28 -4.49 28.90
C ALA A 36 17.84 -4.90 30.27
N THR A 37 16.98 -5.37 31.17
CA THR A 37 17.38 -5.99 32.44
C THR A 37 17.41 -7.51 32.31
N GLU A 38 17.98 -8.20 33.30
CA GLU A 38 18.03 -9.66 33.33
C GLU A 38 16.62 -10.27 33.18
N ASN A 39 16.49 -11.31 32.35
CA ASN A 39 15.23 -11.99 32.00
C ASN A 39 14.21 -11.17 31.21
N THR A 40 14.62 -10.05 30.57
CA THR A 40 13.76 -9.35 29.61
C THR A 40 13.51 -10.23 28.37
N ALA A 41 12.24 -10.49 28.05
CA ALA A 41 11.84 -11.29 26.89
C ALA A 41 11.66 -10.41 25.63
N TYR A 42 12.10 -10.92 24.48
CA TYR A 42 11.94 -10.27 23.17
C TYR A 42 11.33 -11.24 22.16
N THR A 43 10.50 -10.72 21.25
CA THR A 43 9.95 -11.50 20.14
C THR A 43 11.03 -11.73 19.08
N LEU A 44 11.32 -12.98 18.76
CA LEU A 44 12.17 -13.34 17.62
C LEU A 44 11.32 -13.32 16.34
N TYR A 45 11.52 -12.31 15.51
CA TYR A 45 10.85 -12.18 14.22
C TYR A 45 11.50 -13.08 13.16
N ALA A 46 10.68 -13.60 12.24
CA ALA A 46 11.13 -14.51 11.18
C ALA A 46 12.05 -13.82 10.15
N SER A 47 11.95 -12.50 10.01
CA SER A 47 12.81 -11.73 9.12
C SER A 47 13.03 -10.29 9.62
N LEU A 48 14.08 -9.62 9.10
CA LEU A 48 14.32 -8.20 9.34
C LEU A 48 13.12 -7.33 8.91
N ARG A 49 12.36 -7.77 7.90
CA ARG A 49 11.15 -7.09 7.42
C ARG A 49 10.05 -7.14 8.48
N ASP A 50 9.87 -8.29 9.13
CA ASP A 50 8.87 -8.49 10.18
C ASP A 50 9.29 -7.81 11.50
N ALA A 51 10.60 -7.66 11.72
CA ALA A 51 11.17 -6.95 12.86
C ALA A 51 11.09 -5.41 12.74
N LYS A 52 10.67 -4.87 11.59
CA LYS A 52 10.73 -3.42 11.35
C LYS A 52 9.83 -2.67 12.33
N ARG A 53 10.45 -1.74 13.06
CA ARG A 53 9.77 -0.65 13.77
C ARG A 53 9.17 0.29 12.73
N GLY A 54 7.85 0.37 12.68
CA GLY A 54 7.12 1.34 11.91
C GLY A 54 6.06 1.99 12.79
N ILE A 55 5.59 3.17 12.40
CA ILE A 55 4.38 3.73 12.96
C ILE A 55 3.23 2.84 12.48
N GLU A 56 2.53 2.22 13.43
CA GLU A 56 1.34 1.44 13.15
C GLU A 56 0.20 2.38 12.76
N VAL A 57 -0.27 2.21 11.53
CA VAL A 57 -1.39 2.98 10.98
C VAL A 57 -2.52 2.01 10.68
N GLY A 58 -3.62 2.16 11.40
CA GLY A 58 -4.83 1.38 11.16
C GLY A 58 -5.52 1.85 9.88
N ILE A 59 -5.96 0.90 9.08
CA ILE A 59 -6.72 1.16 7.87
C ILE A 59 -8.02 0.35 7.83
N THR A 60 -9.06 0.97 7.27
CA THR A 60 -10.32 0.32 6.92
C THR A 60 -10.55 0.51 5.44
N LEU A 61 -10.98 -0.54 4.76
CA LEU A 61 -11.17 -0.51 3.32
C LEU A 61 -12.27 -1.49 2.88
N PRO A 62 -12.92 -1.25 1.74
CA PRO A 62 -13.80 -2.26 1.14
C PRO A 62 -13.04 -3.55 0.89
N ASN A 63 -13.75 -4.68 0.89
CA ASN A 63 -13.18 -5.98 0.55
C ASN A 63 -12.73 -5.99 -0.91
N ILE A 64 -11.43 -5.78 -1.11
CA ILE A 64 -10.77 -5.63 -2.40
C ILE A 64 -9.72 -6.75 -2.51
N ALA A 65 -9.74 -7.46 -3.64
CA ALA A 65 -8.75 -8.49 -3.94
C ALA A 65 -7.37 -7.87 -4.25
N GLY A 66 -6.30 -8.67 -4.14
CA GLY A 66 -4.94 -8.27 -4.54
C GLY A 66 -4.08 -7.68 -3.42
N LEU A 67 -4.60 -7.63 -2.20
CA LEU A 67 -3.87 -7.19 -1.02
C LEU A 67 -3.30 -8.38 -0.24
N GLU A 68 -2.02 -8.31 0.10
CA GLU A 68 -1.30 -9.36 0.84
C GLU A 68 -0.41 -8.75 1.92
N ALA A 69 -0.60 -9.19 3.16
CA ALA A 69 0.26 -8.81 4.28
C ALA A 69 1.72 -9.24 4.03
N GLY A 70 2.67 -8.37 4.39
CA GLY A 70 4.11 -8.57 4.16
C GLY A 70 4.56 -8.37 2.71
N ARG A 71 3.64 -8.12 1.77
CA ARG A 71 3.92 -7.98 0.34
C ARG A 71 3.39 -6.70 -0.28
N THR A 72 2.20 -6.24 0.10
CA THR A 72 1.65 -4.98 -0.42
C THR A 72 2.38 -3.79 0.19
N ASP A 73 2.99 -2.98 -0.67
CA ASP A 73 3.82 -1.85 -0.28
C ASP A 73 3.03 -0.55 -0.21
N VAL A 74 3.53 0.39 0.60
CA VAL A 74 3.01 1.76 0.71
C VAL A 74 4.03 2.73 0.12
N TYR A 75 3.57 3.63 -0.74
CA TYR A 75 4.39 4.59 -1.46
C TYR A 75 4.00 6.04 -1.18
N TYR A 76 4.98 6.93 -1.28
CA TYR A 76 4.81 8.37 -1.37
C TYR A 76 5.75 8.90 -2.46
N GLN A 77 5.21 9.59 -3.47
CA GLN A 77 6.00 10.10 -4.60
C GLN A 77 6.96 9.06 -5.18
N ASP A 78 6.44 7.87 -5.52
CA ASP A 78 7.21 6.71 -6.03
C ASP A 78 8.26 6.09 -5.08
N HIS A 79 8.44 6.61 -3.87
CA HIS A 79 9.33 6.04 -2.86
C HIS A 79 8.56 5.13 -1.92
N LYS A 80 9.08 3.93 -1.66
CA LYS A 80 8.48 3.01 -0.69
C LYS A 80 8.69 3.55 0.72
N VAL A 81 7.59 3.82 1.42
CA VAL A 81 7.56 4.39 2.78
C VAL A 81 6.96 3.44 3.81
N GLY A 82 6.41 2.30 3.40
CA GLY A 82 5.83 1.35 4.33
C GLY A 82 5.38 0.06 3.68
N ILE A 83 4.67 -0.75 4.45
CA ILE A 83 4.14 -2.04 4.03
C ILE A 83 2.86 -2.37 4.79
N LEU A 84 1.96 -3.12 4.18
CA LEU A 84 0.83 -3.77 4.85
C LEU A 84 1.36 -4.90 5.73
N SER A 85 1.22 -4.80 7.05
CA SER A 85 1.70 -5.81 8.00
C SER A 85 0.63 -6.82 8.38
N ALA A 86 -0.63 -6.41 8.42
CA ALA A 86 -1.77 -7.26 8.76
C ALA A 86 -3.01 -6.85 7.96
N LEU A 87 -3.85 -7.83 7.64
CA LEU A 87 -5.12 -7.64 6.97
C LEU A 87 -6.08 -8.74 7.44
N THR A 88 -7.28 -8.35 7.85
CA THR A 88 -8.35 -9.26 8.26
C THR A 88 -9.70 -8.72 7.80
N ILE A 89 -10.70 -9.59 7.77
CA ILE A 89 -12.10 -9.20 7.60
C ILE A 89 -12.58 -8.57 8.90
N ALA A 90 -13.37 -7.50 8.81
CA ALA A 90 -13.97 -6.86 9.97
C ALA A 90 -14.99 -7.79 10.64
N GLU A 91 -14.96 -7.89 11.98
CA GLU A 91 -15.76 -8.85 12.75
C GLU A 91 -17.27 -8.82 12.46
N ASN A 92 -17.81 -7.65 12.08
CA ASN A 92 -19.23 -7.43 11.88
C ASN A 92 -19.61 -7.12 10.42
N ASN A 93 -18.67 -7.20 9.47
CA ASN A 93 -18.94 -6.89 8.07
C ASN A 93 -17.94 -7.57 7.13
N GLU A 94 -18.40 -8.59 6.41
CA GLU A 94 -17.58 -9.34 5.43
C GLU A 94 -17.18 -8.51 4.20
N ASP A 95 -17.86 -7.40 3.95
CA ASP A 95 -17.55 -6.46 2.88
C ASP A 95 -16.47 -5.44 3.27
N ILE A 96 -15.98 -5.47 4.51
CA ILE A 96 -14.98 -4.55 5.02
C ILE A 96 -13.77 -5.33 5.51
N LEU A 97 -12.59 -4.86 5.10
CA LEU A 97 -11.32 -5.29 5.66
C LEU A 97 -10.81 -4.25 6.65
N THR A 98 -10.17 -4.73 7.70
CA THR A 98 -9.33 -3.93 8.59
C THR A 98 -7.89 -4.39 8.44
N GLY A 99 -6.96 -3.45 8.46
CA GLY A 99 -5.55 -3.75 8.30
C GLY A 99 -4.67 -2.80 9.08
N THR A 100 -3.39 -3.16 9.12
CA THR A 100 -2.33 -2.35 9.73
C THR A 100 -1.24 -2.11 8.70
N LEU A 101 -0.89 -0.84 8.50
CA LEU A 101 0.29 -0.45 7.76
C LEU A 101 1.42 -0.17 8.76
N LEU A 102 2.64 -0.59 8.43
CA LEU A 102 3.85 -0.15 9.12
C LEU A 102 4.53 0.89 8.24
N ILE A 103 4.49 2.15 8.69
CA ILE A 103 5.07 3.30 7.98
C ILE A 103 6.42 3.67 8.61
N ASP A 104 7.40 4.05 7.78
CA ASP A 104 8.70 4.54 8.23
C ASP A 104 8.52 5.74 9.19
N PRO A 105 9.09 5.71 10.40
CA PRO A 105 8.99 6.82 11.35
C PRO A 105 9.47 8.17 10.81
N ASN A 106 10.39 8.19 9.84
CA ASN A 106 10.84 9.43 9.19
C ASN A 106 9.75 10.07 8.31
N GLN A 107 8.66 9.35 8.05
CA GLN A 107 7.52 9.78 7.24
C GLN A 107 6.27 10.09 8.09
N ALA A 108 6.43 10.20 9.42
CA ALA A 108 5.35 10.53 10.34
C ALA A 108 4.57 11.80 9.95
N ASN A 109 5.28 12.77 9.38
CA ASN A 109 4.70 14.05 8.92
C ASN A 109 3.68 13.90 7.79
N LEU A 110 3.66 12.76 7.08
CA LEU A 110 2.67 12.45 6.07
C LEU A 110 1.33 12.01 6.67
N LEU A 111 1.27 11.64 7.95
CA LEU A 111 0.11 11.02 8.58
C LEU A 111 -0.76 12.06 9.31
N LYS A 112 -1.52 12.82 8.53
CA LYS A 112 -2.34 13.94 9.04
C LYS A 112 -3.82 13.79 8.75
N THR A 113 -4.64 14.61 9.40
CA THR A 113 -6.11 14.57 9.31
C THR A 113 -6.63 14.58 7.87
N ASN A 114 -6.06 15.43 7.01
CA ASN A 114 -6.49 15.56 5.60
C ASN A 114 -5.64 14.72 4.63
N THR A 115 -4.88 13.75 5.13
CA THR A 115 -4.14 12.80 4.29
C THR A 115 -5.07 11.75 3.72
N HIS A 116 -4.86 11.40 2.46
CA HIS A 116 -5.55 10.30 1.80
C HIS A 116 -4.61 9.11 1.63
N ILE A 117 -5.08 7.92 2.00
CA ILE A 117 -4.45 6.66 1.62
C ILE A 117 -5.29 6.08 0.49
N VAL A 118 -4.66 5.89 -0.66
CA VAL A 118 -5.33 5.50 -1.90
C VAL A 118 -4.87 4.10 -2.29
N PHE A 119 -5.82 3.22 -2.56
CA PHE A 119 -5.54 1.93 -3.18
C PHE A 119 -5.35 2.11 -4.68
N ARG A 120 -4.18 1.74 -5.18
CA ARG A 120 -3.80 1.81 -6.59
C ARG A 120 -3.72 0.39 -7.14
N SER A 121 -4.69 0.03 -7.98
CA SER A 121 -4.61 -1.17 -8.80
C SER A 121 -4.21 -0.82 -10.22
N LYS A 122 -3.11 -1.41 -10.70
CA LYS A 122 -2.71 -1.25 -12.10
C LYS A 122 -3.28 -2.41 -12.90
N LYS A 123 -4.20 -2.11 -13.82
CA LYS A 123 -4.48 -3.02 -14.94
C LYS A 123 -3.27 -2.98 -15.88
N PRO A 124 -2.61 -4.11 -16.17
CA PRO A 124 -1.49 -4.12 -17.10
C PRO A 124 -1.95 -3.61 -18.47
N SER A 125 -1.33 -2.52 -18.95
CA SER A 125 -1.56 -1.94 -20.28
C SER A 125 -0.36 -2.23 -21.18
N LEU A 126 -0.61 -2.58 -22.44
CA LEU A 126 0.44 -2.77 -23.46
C LEU A 126 1.28 -1.50 -23.70
N ALA A 127 0.77 -0.31 -23.35
CA ALA A 127 1.51 0.96 -23.43
C ALA A 127 2.57 1.12 -22.34
N ASP A 128 2.45 0.41 -21.22
CA ASP A 128 3.38 0.50 -20.06
C ASP A 128 4.66 -0.33 -20.24
N LEU A 129 4.81 -1.04 -21.38
CA LEU A 129 6.01 -1.82 -21.73
C LEU A 129 7.29 -0.97 -21.87
N SER A 130 7.16 0.35 -21.93
CA SER A 130 8.27 1.30 -22.02
C SER A 130 9.00 1.53 -20.68
N ASP A 131 8.38 1.20 -19.54
CA ASP A 131 9.01 1.27 -18.21
C ASP A 131 8.87 -0.08 -17.46
N PRO A 132 9.80 -1.01 -17.68
CA PRO A 132 9.73 -2.34 -17.08
C PRO A 132 9.81 -2.34 -15.55
N GLN A 133 10.32 -1.28 -14.89
CA GLN A 133 10.33 -1.22 -13.42
C GLN A 133 8.92 -0.98 -12.85
N ARG A 134 8.06 -0.25 -13.57
CA ARG A 134 6.67 0.01 -13.19
C ARG A 134 5.72 -1.14 -13.55
N PHE A 135 6.13 -2.02 -14.46
CA PHE A 135 5.35 -3.19 -14.91
C PHE A 135 5.19 -4.27 -13.82
N PHE A 136 6.19 -4.46 -12.96
CA PHE A 136 6.16 -5.50 -11.91
C PHE A 136 5.52 -5.04 -10.59
N ARG A 137 5.05 -3.79 -10.50
CA ARG A 137 4.36 -3.32 -9.29
C ARG A 137 2.96 -3.93 -9.25
N SER A 138 2.75 -4.86 -8.33
CA SER A 138 1.41 -5.33 -7.93
C SER A 138 0.62 -4.20 -7.29
N ASP A 139 -0.64 -4.46 -6.96
CA ASP A 139 -1.48 -3.51 -6.21
C ASP A 139 -0.75 -2.96 -4.98
N TYR A 140 -0.90 -1.66 -4.73
CA TYR A 140 -0.17 -0.94 -3.69
C TYR A 140 -1.01 0.18 -3.07
N PHE A 141 -0.55 0.71 -1.93
CA PHE A 141 -1.12 1.92 -1.34
C PHE A 141 -0.26 3.13 -1.67
N GLU A 142 -0.90 4.26 -1.93
CA GLU A 142 -0.24 5.56 -2.06
C GLU A 142 -0.74 6.51 -0.96
N ILE A 143 0.20 7.22 -0.33
CA ILE A 143 -0.11 8.30 0.62
C ILE A 143 -0.08 9.62 -0.15
N ILE A 144 -1.20 10.34 -0.12
CA ILE A 144 -1.31 11.72 -0.59
C ILE A 144 -1.40 12.60 0.66
N PRO A 145 -0.33 13.33 1.00
CA PRO A 145 -0.28 14.11 2.22
C PRO A 145 -1.27 15.27 2.18
N GLY A 146 -1.84 15.57 3.34
CA GLY A 146 -2.65 16.76 3.55
C GLY A 146 -2.31 17.43 4.87
N ASP A 147 -2.96 18.56 5.15
CA ASP A 147 -2.72 19.32 6.38
C ASP A 147 -3.52 18.79 7.58
N GLY A 148 -3.29 19.39 8.74
CA GLY A 148 -3.99 19.09 9.98
C GLY A 148 -3.10 18.45 11.04
N THR A 149 -3.74 17.87 12.06
CA THR A 149 -3.07 17.20 13.17
C THR A 149 -2.74 15.76 12.81
N GLU A 150 -1.82 15.16 13.57
CA GLU A 150 -1.47 13.75 13.47
C GLU A 150 -2.72 12.85 13.51
N LYS A 151 -2.74 11.82 12.67
CA LYS A 151 -3.81 10.83 12.58
C LYS A 151 -3.22 9.48 12.19
N LEU A 152 -3.61 8.41 12.87
CA LEU A 152 -3.10 7.04 12.66
C LEU A 152 -4.19 6.05 12.22
N GLN A 153 -5.37 6.55 11.85
CA GLN A 153 -6.52 5.73 11.41
C GLN A 153 -7.07 6.30 10.12
N PHE A 154 -7.12 5.51 9.05
CA PHE A 154 -7.52 5.98 7.72
C PHE A 154 -8.53 5.06 7.06
N ASN A 155 -9.44 5.66 6.31
CA ASN A 155 -10.25 4.92 5.36
C ASN A 155 -9.52 4.95 4.02
N VAL A 156 -9.19 3.78 3.48
CA VAL A 156 -8.59 3.70 2.15
C VAL A 156 -9.68 3.94 1.12
N ILE A 157 -9.37 4.77 0.13
CA ILE A 157 -10.24 5.06 -1.00
C ILE A 157 -9.64 4.51 -2.29
N LYS A 158 -10.47 4.21 -3.28
CA LYS A 158 -9.99 3.95 -4.64
C LYS A 158 -9.63 5.26 -5.36
N GLU A 159 -8.88 5.15 -6.44
CA GLU A 159 -8.50 6.31 -7.27
C GLU A 159 -9.71 7.10 -7.78
N ASN A 160 -10.73 6.40 -8.25
CA ASN A 160 -11.94 7.04 -8.77
C ASN A 160 -12.71 7.82 -7.68
N GLU A 161 -12.66 7.40 -6.42
CA GLU A 161 -13.21 8.13 -5.28
C GLU A 161 -12.38 9.37 -4.93
N LEU A 162 -11.05 9.32 -5.13
CA LEU A 162 -10.18 10.48 -4.99
C LEU A 162 -10.55 11.55 -6.02
N LEU A 163 -10.81 11.17 -7.28
CA LEU A 163 -11.23 12.10 -8.33
C LEU A 163 -12.52 12.85 -7.97
N LEU A 164 -13.46 12.22 -7.25
CA LEU A 164 -14.68 12.89 -6.77
C LEU A 164 -14.41 13.97 -5.71
N LYS A 165 -13.27 13.91 -5.01
CA LYS A 165 -12.88 14.88 -3.99
C LYS A 165 -12.09 16.06 -4.57
N ALA A 166 -11.68 15.99 -5.84
CA ALA A 166 -10.97 17.09 -6.47
C ALA A 166 -11.86 18.35 -6.58
N PRO A 167 -11.28 19.55 -6.45
CA PRO A 167 -12.04 20.78 -6.60
C PRO A 167 -12.60 20.90 -8.02
N ASN A 168 -13.84 21.40 -8.12
CA ASN A 168 -14.57 21.59 -9.39
C ASN A 168 -14.87 20.30 -10.19
N THR A 169 -14.92 19.13 -9.54
CA THR A 169 -15.36 17.89 -10.21
C THR A 169 -16.85 17.93 -10.56
N LEU A 170 -17.17 17.70 -11.85
CA LEU A 170 -18.54 17.52 -12.33
C LEU A 170 -18.94 16.03 -12.22
N VAL A 171 -19.96 15.73 -11.44
CA VAL A 171 -20.49 14.37 -11.27
C VAL A 171 -21.79 14.24 -12.06
N ILE A 172 -21.83 13.26 -12.97
CA ILE A 172 -23.00 12.98 -13.82
C ILE A 172 -23.47 11.56 -13.56
N THR A 173 -24.78 11.38 -13.35
CA THR A 173 -25.41 10.06 -13.25
C THR A 173 -26.04 9.71 -14.60
N LEU A 174 -25.63 8.59 -15.17
CA LEU A 174 -26.18 8.05 -16.41
C LEU A 174 -26.96 6.76 -16.10
N THR A 175 -28.04 6.52 -16.82
CA THR A 175 -28.82 5.28 -16.75
C THR A 175 -28.78 4.56 -18.10
N ALA A 176 -28.71 3.24 -18.05
CA ALA A 176 -28.65 2.37 -19.23
C ALA A 176 -29.41 1.07 -18.94
N PRO A 177 -30.02 0.43 -19.96
CA PRO A 177 -30.73 -0.84 -19.77
C PRO A 177 -29.79 -2.04 -19.53
N GLU A 178 -28.52 -1.92 -19.91
CA GLU A 178 -27.49 -2.96 -19.74
C GLU A 178 -26.15 -2.33 -19.31
N SER A 179 -25.21 -3.16 -18.81
CA SER A 179 -23.89 -2.68 -18.37
C SER A 179 -22.94 -2.35 -19.52
N TYR A 180 -23.20 -2.86 -20.73
CA TYR A 180 -22.36 -2.69 -21.93
C TYR A 180 -20.85 -2.93 -21.68
N SER A 181 -20.52 -3.83 -20.75
CA SER A 181 -19.15 -4.11 -20.31
C SER A 181 -18.38 -2.90 -19.75
N VAL A 182 -19.08 -1.81 -19.42
CA VAL A 182 -18.49 -0.65 -18.74
C VAL A 182 -18.19 -1.03 -17.29
N SER A 183 -17.00 -0.65 -16.82
CA SER A 183 -16.52 -0.94 -15.46
C SER A 183 -16.04 0.32 -14.74
N GLU A 184 -16.01 0.28 -13.41
CA GLU A 184 -15.31 1.30 -12.61
C GLU A 184 -13.86 1.46 -13.09
N GLY A 185 -13.39 2.72 -13.13
CA GLY A 185 -12.05 3.06 -13.57
C GLY A 185 -11.88 3.26 -15.08
N GLN A 186 -12.93 3.03 -15.88
CA GLN A 186 -12.86 3.22 -17.32
C GLN A 186 -12.95 4.70 -17.71
N SER A 187 -12.10 5.16 -18.62
CA SER A 187 -12.10 6.56 -19.06
C SER A 187 -13.34 6.91 -19.89
N VAL A 188 -13.83 8.14 -19.71
CA VAL A 188 -14.87 8.78 -20.53
C VAL A 188 -14.17 9.65 -21.57
N TYR A 189 -14.61 9.56 -22.83
CA TYR A 189 -13.96 10.24 -23.95
C TYR A 189 -14.88 11.25 -24.63
N TYR A 190 -14.29 12.35 -25.09
CA TYR A 190 -14.88 13.28 -26.05
C TYR A 190 -13.87 13.56 -27.15
N ASN A 191 -14.23 13.32 -28.42
CA ASN A 191 -13.34 13.45 -29.57
C ASN A 191 -11.97 12.76 -29.37
N ASN A 192 -11.99 11.51 -28.88
CA ASN A 192 -10.79 10.70 -28.58
C ASN A 192 -9.88 11.23 -27.47
N ILE A 193 -10.30 12.26 -26.74
CA ILE A 193 -9.57 12.79 -25.57
C ILE A 193 -10.26 12.27 -24.31
N ALA A 194 -9.50 11.70 -23.38
CA ALA A 194 -10.00 11.31 -22.07
C ALA A 194 -10.36 12.56 -21.26
N ILE A 195 -11.61 12.68 -20.86
CA ILE A 195 -12.17 13.85 -20.17
C ILE A 195 -12.73 13.53 -18.78
N GLY A 196 -12.76 12.26 -18.40
CA GLY A 196 -13.27 11.82 -17.10
C GLY A 196 -13.13 10.31 -16.93
N GLU A 197 -13.77 9.78 -15.89
CA GLU A 197 -13.67 8.38 -15.49
C GLU A 197 -15.00 7.88 -14.90
N ILE A 198 -15.33 6.61 -15.14
CA ILE A 198 -16.47 5.94 -14.52
C ILE A 198 -16.14 5.67 -13.05
N VAL A 199 -16.80 6.39 -12.15
CA VAL A 199 -16.49 6.29 -10.72
C VAL A 199 -17.25 5.18 -10.01
N LYS A 200 -18.50 4.93 -10.39
CA LYS A 200 -19.31 3.92 -9.73
C LYS A 200 -20.31 3.32 -10.71
N GLN A 201 -20.51 2.01 -10.61
CA GLN A 201 -21.58 1.31 -11.29
C GLN A 201 -22.50 0.68 -10.25
N LYS A 202 -23.81 0.83 -10.42
CA LYS A 202 -24.82 0.18 -9.57
C LYS A 202 -25.84 -0.48 -10.47
N LEU A 203 -26.02 -1.80 -10.29
CA LEU A 203 -27.15 -2.53 -10.90
C LEU A 203 -28.41 -2.20 -10.09
N MET A 204 -29.46 -1.79 -10.79
CA MET A 204 -30.78 -1.45 -10.23
C MET A 204 -31.80 -2.51 -10.59
#